data_AF-A0A8C4P942-F1
#
_entry.id   AF-A0A8C4P942-F1
#
_cell.length_a   1.000
_cell.length_b   1.000
_cell.length_c   1.000
_cell.angle_alpha   90.00
_cell.angle_beta   90.00
_cell.angle_gamma   90.00
#
_symmetry.space_group_name_H-M   'P 1'
#
loop_
_entity.id
_entity.type
_entity.pdbx_description
1 polymer ?
#
loop_
_entity_poly.entity_id
_entity_poly.type
_entity_poly.pdbx_seq_one_letter_code
_entity_poly.pdbx_strand_id
1 'polypeptide(L)'
;MSIKFPVLLTFFCLLACHSHKAALLKSSNFLNENIRLLQDIIRMNVSCDKMNVTNIFADLEILCKAATVALEGQSCHRQLEGVSLNLRHLVRRTSTVFEAPCPVAAGNTTSLKDFLLDLNKVHQQLAKDNTI
;
A
#
# COMPACT_ATOMS: atom_id res chain seq x y z
N MET A 1 -49.56 -0.28 2.46
CA MET A 1 -48.61 0.66 1.82
C MET A 1 -47.55 -0.17 1.11
N SER A 2 -47.69 -0.43 -0.19
CA SER A 2 -46.69 -1.19 -0.97
C SER A 2 -45.56 -0.26 -1.38
N ILE A 3 -44.40 -0.41 -0.74
CA ILE A 3 -43.16 0.23 -1.20
C ILE A 3 -42.87 -0.33 -2.58
N LYS A 4 -42.85 0.54 -3.60
CA LYS A 4 -42.60 0.14 -4.98
C LYS A 4 -41.15 -0.36 -5.08
N PHE A 5 -40.98 -1.68 -5.20
CA PHE A 5 -39.72 -2.41 -5.47
C PHE A 5 -38.71 -1.68 -6.38
N PRO A 6 -39.10 -0.99 -7.49
CA PRO A 6 -38.15 -0.26 -8.33
C PRO A 6 -37.43 0.91 -7.63
N VAL A 7 -38.03 1.54 -6.61
CA VAL A 7 -37.40 2.65 -5.86
C VAL A 7 -36.31 2.11 -4.93
N LEU A 8 -36.51 0.93 -4.35
CA LEU A 8 -35.50 0.31 -3.48
C LEU A 8 -34.24 -0.05 -4.28
N LEU A 9 -34.42 -0.59 -5.49
CA LEU A 9 -33.35 -1.03 -6.38
C LEU A 9 -32.46 0.12 -6.87
N THR A 10 -33.05 1.28 -7.21
CA THR A 10 -32.27 2.46 -7.59
C THR A 10 -31.48 3.03 -6.41
N PHE A 11 -32.04 3.03 -5.20
CA PHE A 11 -31.31 3.41 -3.98
C PHE A 11 -30.11 2.49 -3.69
N PHE A 12 -30.26 1.17 -3.83
CA PHE A 12 -29.15 0.23 -3.66
C PHE A 12 -28.03 0.43 -4.70
N CYS A 13 -28.39 0.64 -5.98
CA CYS A 13 -27.40 0.93 -7.02
C CYS A 13 -26.64 2.25 -6.75
N LEU A 14 -27.34 3.30 -6.31
CA LEU A 14 -26.71 4.58 -5.98
C LEU A 14 -25.79 4.46 -4.76
N LEU A 15 -26.21 3.74 -3.70
CA LEU A 15 -25.39 3.49 -2.51
C LEU A 15 -24.11 2.70 -2.86
N ALA A 16 -24.21 1.68 -3.71
CA ALA A 16 -23.06 0.89 -4.15
C ALA A 16 -22.05 1.72 -4.95
N CYS A 17 -22.52 2.56 -5.88
CA CYS A 17 -21.66 3.44 -6.68
C CYS A 17 -20.92 4.49 -5.84
N HIS A 18 -21.57 5.08 -4.83
CA HIS A 18 -20.93 6.06 -3.94
C HIS A 18 -19.89 5.39 -3.03
N SER A 19 -20.19 4.18 -2.56
CA SER A 19 -19.28 3.40 -1.71
C SER A 19 -17.99 3.03 -2.44
N HIS A 20 -18.09 2.62 -3.71
CA HIS A 20 -16.93 2.27 -4.52
C HIS A 20 -16.02 3.48 -4.78
N LYS A 21 -16.58 4.64 -5.16
CA LYS A 21 -15.81 5.87 -5.36
C LYS A 21 -15.11 6.34 -4.09
N ALA A 22 -15.79 6.28 -2.95
CA ALA A 22 -15.19 6.62 -1.65
C ALA A 22 -14.06 5.65 -1.26
N ALA A 23 -14.21 4.36 -1.58
CA ALA A 23 -13.17 3.37 -1.34
C ALA A 23 -11.91 3.63 -2.17
N LEU A 24 -12.08 3.94 -3.46
CA LEU A 24 -11.01 4.29 -4.40
C LEU A 24 -10.28 5.58 -3.99
N LEU A 25 -11.03 6.63 -3.64
CA LEU A 25 -10.46 7.89 -3.18
C LEU A 25 -9.59 7.70 -1.93
N LYS A 26 -10.08 6.92 -0.96
CA LYS A 26 -9.34 6.66 0.27
C LYS A 26 -8.10 5.81 0.04
N SER A 27 -8.14 4.85 -0.89
CA SER A 27 -6.94 4.13 -1.33
C SER A 27 -5.93 5.07 -2.01
N SER A 28 -6.39 5.99 -2.86
CA SER A 28 -5.53 7.01 -3.48
C SER A 28 -4.84 7.88 -2.42
N ASN A 29 -5.54 8.28 -1.35
CA ASN A 29 -4.94 9.05 -0.25
C ASN A 29 -3.81 8.30 0.45
N PHE A 30 -4.00 7.01 0.77
CA PHE A 30 -2.95 6.20 1.40
C PHE A 30 -1.75 5.98 0.48
N LEU A 31 -2.01 5.78 -0.82
CA LEU A 31 -0.96 5.61 -1.82
C LEU A 31 -0.12 6.89 -1.99
N ASN A 32 -0.79 8.04 -2.08
CA ASN A 32 -0.12 9.35 -2.21
C ASN A 32 0.68 9.70 -0.96
N GLU A 33 0.16 9.42 0.23
CA GLU A 33 0.91 9.64 1.46
C GLU A 33 2.13 8.71 1.54
N ASN A 34 2.01 7.47 1.08
CA ASN A 34 3.17 6.57 0.95
C ASN A 34 4.24 7.10 0.02
N ILE A 35 3.87 7.64 -1.15
CA ILE A 35 4.83 8.26 -2.08
C ILE A 35 5.53 9.43 -1.38
N ARG A 36 4.79 10.29 -0.68
CA ARG A 36 5.34 11.43 0.05
C ARG A 36 6.33 10.99 1.12
N LEU A 37 5.94 10.05 1.98
CA LEU A 37 6.79 9.52 3.05
C LEU A 37 8.06 8.88 2.49
N LEU A 38 7.95 8.08 1.43
CA LEU A 38 9.11 7.45 0.81
C LEU A 38 10.06 8.48 0.22
N GLN A 39 9.55 9.52 -0.46
CA GLN A 39 10.38 10.60 -0.99
C GLN A 39 11.12 11.37 0.12
N ASP A 40 10.46 11.61 1.25
CA ASP A 40 11.07 12.25 2.42
C ASP A 40 12.18 11.36 3.00
N ILE A 41 11.91 10.05 3.18
CA ILE A 41 12.88 9.08 3.67
C ILE A 41 14.08 8.95 2.72
N ILE A 42 13.85 8.78 1.42
CA ILE A 42 14.92 8.62 0.42
C ILE A 42 15.86 9.83 0.39
N ARG A 43 15.36 11.02 0.70
CA ARG A 43 16.17 12.24 0.81
C ARG A 43 17.05 12.25 2.06
N MET A 44 16.62 11.57 3.12
CA MET A 44 17.36 11.41 4.37
C MET A 44 18.39 10.28 4.22
N ASN A 45 19.62 10.62 3.83
CA ASN A 45 20.69 9.64 3.72
C ASN A 45 21.27 9.33 5.11
N VAL A 46 21.04 8.13 5.63
CA VAL A 46 21.49 7.65 6.95
C VAL A 46 22.38 6.42 6.83
N SER A 47 23.15 6.09 7.87
CA SER A 47 24.13 4.99 7.81
C SER A 47 23.47 3.61 7.64
N CYS A 48 22.30 3.40 8.25
CA CYS A 48 21.57 2.14 8.19
C CYS A 48 20.86 1.88 6.85
N ASP A 49 20.87 2.82 5.90
CA ASP A 49 20.33 2.63 4.54
C ASP A 49 20.98 1.47 3.78
N LYS A 50 22.19 1.08 4.19
CA LYS A 50 22.95 -0.04 3.62
C LYS A 50 22.60 -1.39 4.25
N MET A 51 21.73 -1.42 5.26
CA MET A 51 21.32 -2.68 5.89
C MET A 51 20.59 -3.55 4.86
N ASN A 52 20.77 -4.87 4.99
CA ASN A 52 20.08 -5.81 4.14
C ASN A 52 18.62 -5.96 4.60
N VAL A 53 17.72 -5.95 3.64
CA VAL A 53 16.31 -6.29 3.81
C VAL A 53 15.92 -7.33 2.76
N THR A 54 14.84 -8.07 3.02
CA THR A 54 14.38 -9.08 2.06
C THR A 54 13.89 -8.40 0.77
N ASN A 55 14.33 -8.92 -0.37
CA ASN A 55 13.88 -8.46 -1.68
C ASN A 55 12.57 -9.16 -2.06
N ILE A 56 11.49 -8.38 -2.19
CA ILE A 56 10.12 -8.87 -2.40
C ILE A 56 9.56 -8.52 -3.78
N PHE A 57 10.33 -7.85 -4.66
CA PHE A 57 9.81 -7.32 -5.92
C PHE A 57 9.63 -8.37 -7.02
N ALA A 58 10.07 -9.61 -6.79
CA ALA A 58 9.76 -10.77 -7.64
C ALA A 58 8.49 -11.52 -7.19
N ASP A 59 7.88 -11.12 -6.07
CA ASP A 59 6.69 -11.77 -5.52
C ASP A 59 5.39 -11.22 -6.12
N LEU A 60 4.33 -12.03 -6.13
CA LEU A 60 2.98 -11.58 -6.53
C LEU A 60 2.30 -10.70 -5.46
N GLU A 61 2.77 -10.77 -4.21
CA GLU A 61 2.16 -10.13 -3.04
C GLU A 61 2.91 -8.86 -2.59
N ILE A 62 3.43 -8.09 -3.55
CA ILE A 62 4.38 -6.98 -3.32
C ILE A 62 3.90 -6.04 -2.21
N LEU A 63 2.68 -5.52 -2.28
CA LEU A 63 2.20 -4.53 -1.30
C LEU A 63 2.08 -5.11 0.13
N CYS A 64 1.71 -6.38 0.24
CA CYS A 64 1.54 -7.02 1.54
C CYS A 64 2.89 -7.35 2.18
N LYS A 65 3.82 -7.91 1.40
CA LYS A 65 5.18 -8.20 1.86
C LYS A 65 5.97 -6.92 2.11
N ALA A 66 5.78 -5.88 1.31
CA ALA A 66 6.36 -4.56 1.55
C ALA A 66 5.91 -3.96 2.89
N ALA A 67 4.68 -4.22 3.34
CA ALA A 67 4.23 -3.78 4.65
C ALA A 67 5.03 -4.42 5.78
N THR A 68 5.40 -5.70 5.64
CA THR A 68 6.25 -6.42 6.59
C THR A 68 7.68 -5.86 6.58
N VAL A 69 8.30 -5.77 5.40
CA VAL A 69 9.68 -5.27 5.27
C VAL A 69 9.82 -3.81 5.74
N ALA A 70 8.84 -2.95 5.45
CA ALA A 70 8.84 -1.56 5.94
C ALA A 70 8.79 -1.51 7.47
N LEU A 71 7.95 -2.36 8.11
CA LEU A 71 7.86 -2.41 9.57
C LEU A 71 9.19 -2.89 10.19
N GLU A 72 9.85 -3.88 9.60
CA GLU A 72 11.16 -4.35 10.05
C GLU A 72 12.24 -3.27 9.94
N GLY A 73 12.18 -2.43 8.90
CA GLY A 73 13.08 -1.30 8.67
C GLY A 73 12.84 -0.07 9.56
N GLN A 74 11.78 -0.04 10.38
CA GLN A 74 11.37 1.17 11.11
C GLN A 74 12.40 1.70 12.12
N SER A 75 13.31 0.84 12.58
CA SER A 75 14.40 1.24 13.47
C SER A 75 15.42 2.14 12.77
N CYS A 76 15.56 2.02 11.45
CA CYS A 76 16.41 2.89 10.64
C CYS A 76 15.69 4.20 10.29
N HIS A 77 14.43 4.08 9.87
CA HIS A 77 13.56 5.23 9.55
C HIS A 77 12.21 5.07 10.21
N ARG A 78 11.93 5.85 11.26
CA ARG A 78 10.68 5.76 12.03
C ARG A 78 9.43 5.93 11.16
N GLN A 79 9.52 6.73 10.10
CA GLN A 79 8.45 6.98 9.14
C GLN A 79 8.00 5.70 8.39
N LEU A 80 8.81 4.64 8.36
CA LEU A 80 8.43 3.37 7.74
C LEU A 80 7.32 2.64 8.49
N GLU A 81 7.11 2.94 9.78
CA GLU A 81 5.91 2.50 10.50
C GLU A 81 4.65 3.03 9.80
N GLY A 82 4.62 4.32 9.47
CA GLY A 82 3.53 4.95 8.72
C GLY A 82 3.37 4.33 7.33
N VAL A 83 4.49 4.02 6.66
CA VAL A 83 4.46 3.35 5.35
C VAL A 83 3.81 1.95 5.45
N SER A 84 4.20 1.17 6.46
CA SER A 84 3.61 -0.14 6.73
C SER A 84 2.11 -0.06 6.97
N LEU A 85 1.66 0.89 7.81
CA LEU A 85 0.25 1.06 8.13
C LEU A 85 -0.59 1.41 6.89
N ASN A 86 -0.10 2.33 6.06
CA ASN A 86 -0.77 2.70 4.80
C ASN A 86 -0.86 1.51 3.83
N LEU A 87 0.22 0.72 3.71
CA LEU A 87 0.22 -0.50 2.90
C LEU A 87 -0.80 -1.53 3.40
N ARG A 88 -0.89 -1.75 4.72
CA ARG A 88 -1.90 -2.64 5.31
C ARG A 88 -3.32 -2.19 4.98
N HIS A 89 -3.58 -0.88 5.02
CA HIS A 89 -4.87 -0.32 4.63
C HIS A 89 -5.18 -0.50 3.15
N LEU A 90 -4.18 -0.38 2.28
CA LEU A 90 -4.32 -0.64 0.84
C LEU A 90 -4.65 -2.11 0.58
N VAL A 91 -3.86 -3.04 1.13
CA VAL A 91 -4.04 -4.49 0.94
C VAL A 91 -5.43 -4.94 1.38
N ARG A 92 -5.88 -4.51 2.56
CA ARG A 92 -7.23 -4.85 3.08
C ARG A 92 -8.38 -4.35 2.20
N ARG A 93 -8.13 -3.36 1.33
CA ARG A 93 -9.14 -2.80 0.43
C ARG A 93 -9.10 -3.39 -0.96
N THR A 94 -7.93 -3.86 -1.40
CA THR A 94 -7.72 -4.37 -2.76
C THR A 94 -7.70 -5.88 -2.85
N SER A 95 -7.47 -6.59 -1.74
CA SER A 95 -7.43 -8.05 -1.69
C SER A 95 -8.33 -8.60 -0.59
N THR A 96 -9.06 -9.66 -0.93
CA THR A 96 -9.75 -10.54 0.04
C THR A 96 -8.92 -11.77 0.38
N VAL A 97 -7.81 -11.98 -0.33
CA VAL A 97 -6.94 -13.17 -0.22
C VAL A 97 -5.78 -12.90 0.74
N PHE A 98 -5.23 -11.68 0.71
CA PHE A 98 -4.04 -11.33 1.46
C PHE A 98 -4.39 -10.51 2.69
N GLU A 99 -3.89 -10.94 3.85
CA GLU A 99 -3.95 -10.17 5.08
C GLU A 99 -2.53 -9.73 5.47
N ALA A 100 -2.35 -8.42 5.64
CA ALA A 100 -1.07 -7.85 6.06
C ALA A 100 -0.97 -7.81 7.60
N PRO A 101 0.19 -8.20 8.19
CA PRO A 101 1.47 -8.44 7.53
C PRO A 101 1.55 -9.82 6.86
N CYS A 102 2.07 -9.88 5.63
CA CYS A 102 2.30 -11.15 4.94
C CYS A 102 3.65 -11.76 5.35
N PRO A 103 3.74 -13.10 5.40
CA PRO A 103 5.01 -13.79 5.60
C PRO A 103 6.02 -13.41 4.51
N VAL A 104 7.24 -13.13 4.93
CA VAL A 104 8.37 -12.86 4.04
C VAL A 104 9.35 -14.00 4.22
N ALA A 105 9.55 -14.80 3.18
CA ALA A 105 10.49 -15.92 3.24
C ALA A 105 11.93 -15.40 3.26
N ALA A 106 12.81 -16.06 4.02
CA ALA A 106 14.24 -15.81 3.93
C ALA A 106 14.72 -16.18 2.51
N GLY A 107 15.32 -15.22 1.81
CA GLY A 107 15.68 -15.36 0.40
C GLY A 107 16.66 -14.28 -0.04
N ASN A 108 16.57 -13.87 -1.31
CA ASN A 108 17.38 -12.78 -1.84
C ASN A 108 17.18 -11.50 -1.02
N THR A 109 18.28 -10.81 -0.74
CA THR A 109 18.28 -9.53 -0.02
C THR A 109 18.64 -8.38 -0.96
N THR A 110 18.24 -7.17 -0.58
CA THR A 110 18.67 -5.91 -1.19
C THR A 110 19.02 -4.90 -0.09
N SER A 111 19.61 -3.76 -0.44
CA SER A 111 19.80 -2.68 0.54
C SER A 111 18.46 -2.03 0.87
N LEU A 112 18.31 -1.52 2.10
CA LEU A 112 17.11 -0.75 2.49
C LEU A 112 16.88 0.42 1.52
N LYS A 113 17.95 1.12 1.13
CA LYS A 113 17.87 2.21 0.14
C LYS A 113 17.24 1.78 -1.18
N ASP A 114 17.74 0.68 -1.76
CA ASP A 114 17.25 0.18 -3.04
C ASP A 114 15.81 -0.31 -2.91
N PHE A 115 15.48 -0.97 -1.79
CA PHE A 115 14.11 -1.34 -1.47
C PHE A 115 13.16 -0.13 -1.46
N LEU A 116 13.55 0.98 -0.82
CA LEU A 116 12.72 2.18 -0.75
C LEU A 116 12.55 2.85 -2.11
N LEU A 117 13.61 2.90 -2.91
CA LEU A 117 13.57 3.42 -4.28
C LEU A 117 12.62 2.61 -5.16
N ASP A 118 12.72 1.28 -5.12
CA ASP A 118 11.88 0.40 -5.93
C ASP A 118 10.43 0.39 -5.44
N LEU A 119 10.19 0.43 -4.12
CA LEU A 119 8.85 0.57 -3.56
C LEU A 119 8.19 1.89 -3.99
N ASN A 120 8.96 2.99 -4.01
CA ASN A 120 8.44 4.27 -4.48
C ASN A 120 8.06 4.22 -5.98
N LYS A 121 8.86 3.54 -6.82
CA LYS A 121 8.49 3.32 -8.24
C LYS A 121 7.20 2.52 -8.37
N VAL A 122 7.04 1.45 -7.60
CA VAL A 122 5.81 0.65 -7.58
C VAL A 122 4.61 1.52 -7.21
N HIS A 123 4.71 2.34 -6.16
CA HIS A 123 3.62 3.23 -5.77
C HIS A 123 3.30 4.28 -6.84
N GLN A 124 4.32 4.87 -7.48
CA GLN A 124 4.11 5.82 -8.57
C GLN A 124 3.43 5.18 -9.77
N GLN A 125 3.77 3.93 -10.11
CA GLN A 125 3.11 3.22 -11.20
C GLN A 125 1.64 2.92 -10.86
N LEU A 126 1.38 2.41 -9.66
CA LEU A 126 0.02 2.18 -9.18
C LEU A 126 -0.82 3.45 -9.17
N ALA A 127 -0.23 4.59 -8.79
CA ALA A 127 -0.94 5.87 -8.80
C ALA A 127 -1.37 6.22 -10.22
N LYS A 128 -0.46 6.12 -11.20
CA LYS A 128 -0.77 6.38 -12.62
C LYS A 128 -1.88 5.47 -13.14
N ASP A 129 -1.79 4.17 -12.85
CA ASP A 129 -2.76 3.19 -13.34
C ASP A 129 -4.18 3.40 -12.76
N ASN A 130 -4.27 3.97 -11.55
CA ASN A 130 -5.55 4.31 -10.88
C ASN A 130 -6.06 5.73 -11.21
N THR A 131 -5.40 6.49 -12.09
CA THR A 131 -5.83 7.84 -12.47
C THR A 131 -6.60 7.88 -13.81
N ILE A 132 -6.86 6.72 -14.43
CA ILE A 132 -7.62 6.55 -15.68
C ILE A 132 -9.05 6.12 -15.40
#